data_AF-A0A2V6IA92-F1
#
_entry.id   AF-A0A2V6IA92-F1
#
_cell.length_a   1.000
_cell.length_b   1.000
_cell.length_c   1.000
_cell.angle_alpha   90.00
_cell.angle_beta   90.00
_cell.angle_gamma   90.00
#
_symmetry.space_group_name_H-M   'P 1'
#
loop_
_entity.id
_entity.type
_entity.pdbx_description
1 polymer ?
#
loop_
_entity_poly.entity_id
_entity_poly.type
_entity_poly.pdbx_seq_one_letter_code
_entity_poly.pdbx_strand_id
1 'polypeptide(L)'
;MPVAGKDSENFRPVKLNTDALTYAKKLISEGHVVVDRKGAWAEDRPSTELENEFIRLHGFSEYAKWHLGIDDRYPENTKRRYKFPYGDFKNVHRCGVLALQARAADYRYSEIENAAAQLRAMIEETRNRTP
;
A
#
# COMPACT_ATOMS: atom_id res chain seq x y z
N MET A 1 -8.18 -24.80 -37.85
CA MET A 1 -8.17 -23.33 -37.81
C MET A 1 -7.91 -22.91 -36.37
N PRO A 2 -6.85 -22.17 -36.05
CA PRO A 2 -6.70 -21.58 -34.73
C PRO A 2 -7.34 -20.20 -34.73
N VAL A 3 -8.25 -19.96 -33.78
CA VAL A 3 -8.73 -18.62 -33.47
C VAL A 3 -7.59 -17.87 -32.80
N ALA A 4 -7.03 -16.90 -33.52
CA ALA A 4 -6.12 -15.91 -32.95
C ALA A 4 -6.93 -15.06 -31.96
N GLY A 5 -6.84 -15.40 -30.67
CA GLY A 5 -7.26 -14.52 -29.60
C GLY A 5 -6.43 -13.24 -29.67
N LYS A 6 -7.10 -12.15 -30.06
CA LYS A 6 -6.61 -10.80 -29.86
C LYS A 6 -6.50 -10.54 -28.35
N ASP A 7 -5.62 -9.60 -28.02
CA ASP A 7 -5.55 -8.89 -26.74
C ASP A 7 -4.73 -9.56 -25.63
N SER A 8 -3.43 -9.73 -25.89
CA SER A 8 -2.38 -9.71 -24.85
C SER A 8 -2.22 -8.29 -24.28
N GLU A 9 -3.31 -7.69 -23.80
CA GLU A 9 -3.28 -6.42 -23.10
C GLU A 9 -2.80 -6.73 -21.67
N ASN A 10 -1.52 -6.45 -21.40
CA ASN A 10 -0.86 -6.48 -20.09
C ASN A 10 -1.79 -6.75 -18.89
N PHE A 11 -2.06 -8.03 -18.58
CA PHE A 11 -2.78 -8.38 -17.36
C PHE A 11 -1.88 -8.05 -16.17
N ARG A 12 -1.99 -6.82 -15.68
CA ARG A 12 -1.38 -6.37 -14.43
C ARG A 12 -2.24 -6.95 -13.32
N PRO A 13 -1.79 -8.01 -12.63
CA PRO A 13 -2.63 -8.69 -11.66
C PRO A 13 -2.96 -7.79 -10.47
N VAL A 14 -2.12 -6.78 -10.20
CA VAL A 14 -2.27 -5.86 -9.08
C VAL A 14 -2.81 -4.51 -9.55
N LYS A 15 -3.92 -4.09 -8.97
CA LYS A 15 -4.57 -2.79 -9.19
C LYS A 15 -4.45 -1.90 -7.96
N LEU A 16 -4.61 -0.59 -8.15
CA LEU A 16 -4.66 0.38 -7.06
C LEU A 16 -5.89 0.14 -6.19
N ASN A 17 -5.67 0.09 -4.88
CA ASN A 17 -6.73 0.12 -3.89
C ASN A 17 -7.07 1.58 -3.53
N THR A 18 -8.19 2.08 -4.06
CA THR A 18 -8.65 3.45 -3.83
C THR A 18 -9.09 3.69 -2.38
N ASP A 19 -9.64 2.67 -1.72
CA ASP A 19 -10.04 2.77 -0.31
C ASP A 19 -8.81 2.91 0.59
N ALA A 20 -7.76 2.13 0.29
CA ALA A 20 -6.48 2.25 0.99
C ALA A 20 -5.83 3.62 0.77
N LEU A 21 -5.88 4.16 -0.44
CA LEU A 21 -5.38 5.51 -0.73
C LEU A 21 -6.14 6.56 0.08
N THR A 22 -7.47 6.48 0.10
CA THR A 22 -8.32 7.42 0.84
C THR A 22 -8.06 7.33 2.35
N TYR A 23 -7.92 6.12 2.86
CA TYR A 23 -7.61 5.86 4.26
C TYR A 23 -6.22 6.39 4.66
N ALA A 24 -5.20 6.15 3.85
CA ALA A 24 -3.85 6.68 4.06
C ALA A 24 -3.83 8.22 4.07
N LYS A 25 -4.53 8.86 3.12
CA LYS A 25 -4.66 10.33 3.06
C LYS A 25 -5.29 10.87 4.34
N LYS A 26 -6.37 10.23 4.81
CA LYS A 26 -7.04 10.59 6.07
C LYS A 26 -6.07 10.53 7.25
N LEU A 27 -5.36 9.41 7.42
CA LEU A 27 -4.39 9.23 8.50
C LEU A 27 -3.29 10.31 8.46
N ILE A 28 -2.78 10.63 7.27
CA ILE A 28 -1.77 11.69 7.11
C ILE A 28 -2.31 13.06 7.53
N SER A 29 -3.55 13.37 7.14
CA SER A 29 -4.21 14.63 7.53
C SER A 29 -4.52 14.70 9.02
N GLU A 30 -4.79 13.57 9.67
CA GLU A 30 -5.00 13.46 11.12
C GLU A 30 -3.69 13.45 11.93
N GLY A 31 -2.53 13.42 11.26
CA GLY A 31 -1.21 13.40 11.90
C GLY A 31 -0.73 12.00 12.33
N HIS A 32 -1.43 10.94 11.92
CA HIS A 32 -1.04 9.54 12.13
C HIS A 32 0.08 9.12 11.16
N VAL A 33 1.24 9.78 11.27
CA VAL A 33 2.40 9.58 10.41
C VAL A 33 3.65 9.43 11.24
N VAL A 34 4.46 8.43 10.91
CA VAL A 34 5.81 8.28 11.45
C VAL A 34 6.83 8.66 10.37
N VAL A 35 7.63 9.69 10.66
CA VAL A 35 8.68 10.19 9.78
C VAL A 35 9.99 9.49 10.13
N ASP A 36 10.09 8.21 9.75
CA ASP A 36 11.28 7.41 10.01
C ASP A 36 12.45 7.71 9.07
N ARG A 37 13.64 7.25 9.47
CA ARG A 37 14.84 7.31 8.62
C ARG A 37 14.66 6.40 7.40
N LYS A 38 15.25 6.81 6.28
CA LYS A 38 15.23 6.06 5.01
C LYS A 38 15.91 4.69 5.21
N GLY A 39 15.23 3.60 4.87
CA GLY A 39 15.79 2.23 4.89
C GLY A 39 15.28 1.29 5.98
N ALA A 40 14.59 1.80 7.01
CA ALA A 40 14.11 0.97 8.14
C ALA A 40 12.93 0.05 7.82
N TRP A 41 12.27 0.23 6.66
CA TRP A 41 11.03 -0.48 6.34
C TRP A 41 11.15 -2.01 6.28
N ALA A 42 12.34 -2.55 5.96
CA ALA A 42 12.53 -4.00 5.96
C ALA A 42 12.43 -4.61 7.37
N GLU A 43 12.76 -3.82 8.40
CA GLU A 43 12.72 -4.20 9.81
C GLU A 43 11.38 -3.77 10.46
N ASP A 44 10.81 -2.64 10.03
CA ASP A 44 9.56 -2.07 10.59
C ASP A 44 8.27 -2.67 10.01
N ARG A 45 8.36 -3.54 8.99
CA ARG A 45 7.17 -4.16 8.41
C ARG A 45 6.50 -5.07 9.45
N PRO A 46 5.15 -5.05 9.58
CA PRO A 46 4.44 -5.94 10.48
C PRO A 46 4.86 -7.40 10.32
N SER A 47 5.10 -8.07 11.45
CA SER A 47 5.34 -9.51 11.46
C SER A 47 4.07 -10.25 11.03
N THR A 48 4.23 -11.48 10.53
CA THR A 48 3.08 -12.32 10.14
C THR A 48 2.11 -12.55 11.31
N GLU A 49 2.61 -12.55 12.54
CA GLU A 49 1.82 -12.64 13.78
C GLU A 49 0.95 -11.40 13.99
N LEU A 50 1.52 -10.20 13.89
CA LEU A 50 0.76 -8.94 13.98
C LEU A 50 -0.30 -8.84 12.89
N GLU A 51 0.02 -9.23 11.66
CA GLU A 51 -0.96 -9.28 10.57
C GLU A 51 -2.11 -10.26 10.87
N ASN A 52 -1.79 -11.47 11.37
CA ASN A 52 -2.80 -12.47 11.74
C ASN A 52 -3.72 -11.94 12.83
N GLU A 53 -3.15 -11.34 13.86
CA GLU A 53 -3.89 -10.78 14.99
C GLU A 53 -4.78 -9.62 14.54
N PHE A 54 -4.26 -8.72 13.72
CA PHE A 54 -5.05 -7.63 13.16
C PHE A 54 -6.24 -8.13 12.34
N ILE A 55 -6.03 -9.13 11.47
CA ILE A 55 -7.11 -9.75 10.70
C ILE A 55 -8.12 -10.46 11.62
N ARG A 56 -7.67 -11.12 12.69
CA ARG A 56 -8.56 -11.78 13.65
C ARG A 56 -9.46 -10.77 14.38
N LEU A 57 -8.91 -9.61 14.75
CA LEU A 57 -9.62 -8.58 15.50
C LEU A 57 -10.51 -7.69 14.62
N HIS A 58 -10.07 -7.37 13.41
CA HIS A 58 -10.69 -6.34 12.56
C HIS A 58 -11.20 -6.86 11.20
N GLY A 59 -10.81 -8.07 10.80
CA GLY A 59 -11.17 -8.66 9.53
C GLY A 59 -10.32 -8.22 8.34
N PHE A 60 -10.55 -8.86 7.19
CA PHE A 60 -9.83 -8.57 5.95
C PHE A 60 -10.17 -7.20 5.34
N SER A 61 -11.38 -6.68 5.59
CA SER A 61 -11.78 -5.36 5.10
C SER A 61 -10.92 -4.23 5.70
N GLU A 62 -10.62 -4.29 6.99
CA GLU A 62 -9.70 -3.33 7.60
C GLU A 62 -8.26 -3.58 7.14
N TYR A 63 -7.85 -4.85 7.03
CA TYR A 63 -6.52 -5.20 6.54
C TYR A 63 -6.27 -4.68 5.11
N ALA A 64 -7.30 -4.71 4.26
CA ALA A 64 -7.25 -4.19 2.90
C ALA A 64 -6.87 -2.71 2.85
N LYS A 65 -7.37 -1.90 3.78
CA LYS A 65 -7.11 -0.45 3.81
C LYS A 65 -5.63 -0.14 3.99
N TRP A 66 -4.84 -1.02 4.59
CA TRP A 66 -3.40 -0.82 4.82
C TRP A 66 -2.51 -1.18 3.61
N HIS A 67 -3.11 -1.54 2.48
CA HIS A 67 -2.41 -2.06 1.30
C HIS A 67 -2.88 -1.34 0.02
N LEU A 68 -1.95 -0.63 -0.65
CA LEU A 68 -2.28 0.14 -1.87
C LEU A 68 -2.46 -0.73 -3.11
N GLY A 69 -2.09 -2.02 -3.08
CA GLY A 69 -2.29 -2.93 -4.19
C GLY A 69 -3.26 -4.06 -3.86
N ILE A 70 -4.16 -4.36 -4.79
CA ILE A 70 -5.04 -5.54 -4.76
C ILE A 70 -4.72 -6.44 -5.95
N ASP A 71 -4.34 -7.68 -5.66
CA ASP A 71 -4.10 -8.73 -6.65
C ASP A 71 -5.37 -9.56 -6.86
N ASP A 72 -6.12 -9.27 -7.94
CA ASP A 72 -7.43 -9.87 -8.22
C ASP A 72 -7.39 -11.38 -8.46
N ARG A 73 -6.20 -11.98 -8.61
CA ARG A 73 -6.04 -13.43 -8.75
C ARG A 73 -6.31 -14.19 -7.45
N TYR A 74 -6.31 -13.52 -6.30
CA TYR A 74 -6.49 -14.16 -5.00
C TYR A 74 -7.82 -13.75 -4.36
N PRO A 75 -8.51 -14.65 -3.64
CA PRO A 75 -9.76 -14.33 -2.94
C PRO A 75 -9.59 -13.22 -1.89
N GLU A 76 -10.66 -12.48 -1.61
CA GLU A 76 -10.69 -11.37 -0.64
C GLU A 76 -10.27 -11.77 0.77
N ASN A 77 -10.55 -13.00 1.19
CA ASN A 77 -10.18 -13.55 2.48
C ASN A 77 -8.74 -14.10 2.52
N THR A 78 -7.86 -13.65 1.63
CA THR A 78 -6.46 -14.09 1.61
C THR A 78 -5.51 -12.90 1.71
N LYS A 79 -4.53 -13.03 2.61
CA LYS A 79 -3.48 -12.00 2.77
C LYS A 79 -2.73 -11.73 1.47
N ARG A 80 -2.57 -12.77 0.64
CA ARG A 80 -1.81 -12.70 -0.61
C ARG A 80 -2.46 -11.76 -1.63
N ARG A 81 -3.77 -11.50 -1.54
CA ARG A 81 -4.48 -10.51 -2.34
C ARG A 81 -3.94 -9.10 -2.11
N TYR A 82 -3.61 -8.76 -0.87
CA TYR A 82 -3.22 -7.40 -0.51
C TYR A 82 -1.70 -7.23 -0.61
N LYS A 83 -1.30 -6.22 -1.39
CA LYS A 83 0.09 -5.92 -1.74
C LYS A 83 0.41 -4.48 -1.38
N PHE A 84 1.70 -4.17 -1.34
CA PHE A 84 2.18 -2.80 -1.13
C PHE A 84 1.67 -2.22 0.22
N PRO A 85 2.11 -2.79 1.36
CA PRO A 85 1.83 -2.20 2.67
C PRO A 85 2.56 -0.86 2.83
N TYR A 86 1.95 0.09 3.53
CA TYR A 86 2.51 1.43 3.75
C TYR A 86 2.53 1.88 5.21
N GLY A 87 2.09 1.03 6.14
CA GLY A 87 2.00 1.36 7.56
C GLY A 87 1.99 0.12 8.47
N ASP A 88 1.94 0.35 9.77
CA ASP A 88 2.05 -0.66 10.84
C ASP A 88 0.70 -1.05 11.46
N PHE A 89 -0.40 -0.81 10.74
CA PHE A 89 -1.78 -0.90 11.24
C PHE A 89 -2.20 0.19 12.24
N LYS A 90 -1.35 1.19 12.51
CA LYS A 90 -1.67 2.34 13.37
C LYS A 90 -1.34 3.68 12.70
N ASN A 91 -0.18 3.77 12.06
CA ASN A 91 0.36 4.97 11.46
C ASN A 91 0.87 4.70 10.04
N VAL A 92 0.91 5.75 9.23
CA VAL A 92 1.56 5.73 7.93
C VAL A 92 3.06 5.96 8.11
N HIS A 93 3.89 5.04 7.64
CA HIS A 93 5.34 5.16 7.75
C HIS A 93 5.91 5.76 6.47
N ARG A 94 6.68 6.86 6.61
CA ARG A 94 7.36 7.48 5.46
C ARG A 94 8.29 6.50 4.74
N CYS A 95 9.02 5.68 5.50
CA CYS A 95 9.90 4.65 4.94
C CYS A 95 9.10 3.60 4.15
N GLY A 96 7.92 3.22 4.64
CA GLY A 96 6.98 2.33 3.96
C GLY A 96 6.47 2.89 2.65
N VAL A 97 6.02 4.14 2.63
CA VAL A 97 5.57 4.82 1.39
C VAL A 97 6.71 4.92 0.36
N LEU A 98 7.94 5.22 0.79
CA LEU A 98 9.11 5.27 -0.11
C LEU A 98 9.45 3.89 -0.69
N ALA A 99 9.47 2.85 0.14
CA ALA A 99 9.73 1.48 -0.30
C ALA A 99 8.65 0.98 -1.27
N LEU A 100 7.40 1.33 -0.97
CA LEU A 100 6.24 1.05 -1.82
C LEU A 100 6.37 1.75 -3.17
N GLN A 101 6.69 3.04 -3.20
CA GLN A 101 6.88 3.82 -4.43
C GLN A 101 7.98 3.21 -5.30
N ALA A 102 9.15 2.93 -4.72
CA ALA A 102 10.27 2.33 -5.45
C ALA A 102 9.88 0.98 -6.06
N ARG A 103 9.23 0.11 -5.27
CA ARG A 103 8.78 -1.19 -5.73
C ARG A 103 7.70 -1.09 -6.81
N ALA A 104 6.77 -0.14 -6.69
CA ALA A 104 5.75 0.09 -7.70
C ALA A 104 6.37 0.54 -9.04
N ALA A 105 7.40 1.39 -8.99
CA ALA A 105 8.17 1.80 -10.16
C ALA A 105 8.92 0.63 -10.81
N ASP A 106 9.59 -0.22 -10.02
CA ASP A 106 10.32 -1.40 -10.51
C ASP A 106 9.41 -2.36 -11.29
N TYR A 107 8.20 -2.61 -10.78
CA TYR A 107 7.21 -3.45 -11.45
C TYR A 107 6.31 -2.68 -12.44
N ARG A 108 6.60 -1.39 -12.68
CA ARG A 108 5.85 -0.50 -13.58
C ARG A 108 4.35 -0.36 -13.28
N TYR A 109 3.96 -0.43 -12.00
CA TYR A 109 2.60 -0.14 -11.55
C TYR A 109 2.39 1.37 -11.38
N SER A 110 2.29 2.09 -12.50
CA SER A 110 2.24 3.56 -12.53
C SER A 110 1.12 4.18 -11.69
N GLU A 111 -0.06 3.56 -11.60
CA GLU A 111 -1.15 4.06 -10.75
C GLU A 111 -0.81 3.98 -9.26
N ILE A 112 -0.20 2.87 -8.82
CA ILE A 112 0.24 2.66 -7.44
C ILE A 112 1.42 3.59 -7.13
N GLU A 113 2.36 3.73 -8.06
CA GLU A 113 3.49 4.66 -7.94
C GLU A 113 3.02 6.11 -7.78
N ASN A 114 2.08 6.56 -8.60
CA ASN A 114 1.50 7.90 -8.52
C ASN A 114 0.75 8.12 -7.21
N ALA A 115 -0.03 7.12 -6.76
CA ALA A 115 -0.69 7.17 -5.45
C ALA A 115 0.31 7.26 -4.29
N ALA A 116 1.40 6.50 -4.36
CA ALA A 116 2.49 6.56 -3.38
C ALA A 116 3.19 7.92 -3.37
N ALA A 117 3.44 8.50 -4.56
CA ALA A 117 4.02 9.82 -4.70
C ALA A 117 3.13 10.91 -4.07
N GLN A 118 1.80 10.80 -4.23
CA GLN A 118 0.85 11.70 -3.57
C GLN A 118 0.93 11.60 -2.05
N LEU A 119 0.91 10.38 -1.49
CA LEU A 119 1.03 10.18 -0.04
C LEU A 119 2.35 10.73 0.50
N ARG A 120 3.46 10.50 -0.22
CA ARG A 120 4.76 11.05 0.14
C ARG A 120 4.72 12.58 0.18
N ALA A 121 4.16 13.22 -0.84
CA ALA A 121 4.06 14.69 -0.86
C ALA A 121 3.25 15.22 0.33
N MET A 122 2.14 14.58 0.68
CA MET A 122 1.35 14.95 1.86
C MET A 122 2.13 14.78 3.16
N ILE A 123 2.90 13.70 3.32
CA ILE A 123 3.75 13.47 4.50
C ILE A 123 4.80 14.59 4.65
N GLU A 124 5.47 14.95 3.55
CA GLU A 124 6.47 16.04 3.59
C GLU A 124 5.82 17.40 3.88
N GLU A 125 4.61 17.65 3.37
CA GLU A 125 3.86 18.85 3.67
C GLU A 125 3.45 18.92 5.15
N THR A 126 2.93 17.83 5.72
CA THR A 126 2.62 17.76 7.16
C THR A 126 3.88 17.99 8.00
N ARG A 127 5.03 17.42 7.60
CA ARG A 127 6.31 17.64 8.30
C ARG A 127 6.72 19.11 8.31
N ASN A 128 6.51 19.83 7.21
CA ASN A 128 6.89 21.24 7.09
C ASN A 128 5.92 22.19 7.81
N ARG A 129 4.76 21.71 8.26
CA ARG A 129 3.76 22.48 9.02
C ARG A 129 3.93 22.38 10.53
N THR A 130 4.75 21.44 11.02
CA THR A 130 5.08 21.32 12.44
C THR A 130 6.29 22.22 12.74
N PRO A 131 6.15 23.30 13.54
CA PRO A 131 7.23 24.23 13.86
C PRO A 131 8.31 23.64 14.78
#